data_AF-A0AAV3B5Z4-F1
#
_entry.id   AF-A0AAV3B5Z4-F1
#
_cell.length_a   1.000
_cell.length_b   1.000
_cell.length_c   1.000
_cell.angle_alpha   90.00
_cell.angle_beta   90.00
_cell.angle_gamma   90.00
#
_symmetry.space_group_name_H-M   'P 1'
#
loop_
_entity.id
_entity.type
_entity.pdbx_description
1 polymer ?
#
loop_
_entity_poly.entity_id
_entity_poly.type
_entity_poly.pdbx_seq_one_letter_code
_entity_poly.pdbx_strand_id
1 'polypeptide(L)'
;MGEPQQVSALPLPPLQYYKEFTDENVRKGLVPKPPPPIKDSYMMFGNQFQCDDIIIRPLESQGIERLHPQQFDHKKELRKLNMSILINFLDLLDILIRSPGSIKREEKLEDMKLLFVHMHHLINEYRPHQARETLRVMMEVQKRHRLETAERFQKHLERVAEMIQNCLTSLPDDLPLPDGDVTIKTERVEEPCSDHKDTPTEAATSTKHTPIDKDAAMCVIIDEMT
;
A
#
# COMPACT_ATOMS: atom_id res chain seq x y z
N MET A 1 9.65 13.81 -58.82
CA MET A 1 9.58 12.73 -57.79
C MET A 1 9.15 13.40 -56.50
N GLY A 2 8.02 13.03 -55.92
CA GLY A 2 7.60 13.53 -54.61
C GLY A 2 8.23 12.67 -53.53
N GLU A 3 8.95 13.28 -52.59
CA GLU A 3 9.52 12.58 -51.44
C GLU A 3 8.41 11.95 -50.60
N PRO A 4 8.60 10.73 -50.07
CA PRO A 4 7.61 10.08 -49.23
C PRO A 4 7.48 10.85 -47.92
N GLN A 5 6.33 11.50 -47.75
CA GLN A 5 5.99 12.23 -46.53
C GLN A 5 5.95 11.25 -45.36
N GLN A 6 6.94 11.34 -44.47
CA GLN A 6 7.00 10.55 -43.26
C GLN A 6 5.81 10.94 -42.37
N VAL A 7 4.78 10.09 -42.35
CA VAL A 7 3.66 10.23 -41.42
C VAL A 7 4.09 9.57 -40.11
N SER A 8 4.23 10.38 -39.04
CA SER A 8 4.51 9.87 -37.70
C SER A 8 3.44 8.85 -37.27
N ALA A 9 3.87 7.72 -36.70
CA ALA A 9 2.99 6.65 -36.23
C ALA A 9 2.23 7.00 -34.93
N LEU A 10 2.61 8.09 -34.27
CA LEU A 10 2.01 8.55 -33.02
C LEU A 10 1.19 9.83 -33.25
N PRO A 11 0.04 9.98 -32.57
CA PRO A 11 -0.75 11.20 -32.67
C PRO A 11 0.08 12.40 -32.22
N LEU A 12 -0.09 13.53 -32.92
CA LEU A 12 0.52 14.79 -32.51
C LEU A 12 0.00 15.18 -31.12
N PRO A 13 0.83 15.86 -30.30
CA PRO A 13 0.38 16.34 -29.01
C PRO A 13 -0.83 17.25 -29.18
N PRO A 14 -1.73 17.31 -28.18
CA PRO A 14 -2.92 18.15 -28.24
C PRO A 14 -2.59 19.61 -28.56
N LEU A 15 -2.93 20.05 -29.79
CA LEU A 15 -2.51 21.36 -30.30
C LEU A 15 -3.07 22.54 -29.50
N GLN A 16 -4.15 22.29 -28.77
CA GLN A 16 -4.86 23.27 -27.94
C GLN A 16 -4.09 23.65 -26.68
N TYR A 17 -3.24 22.76 -26.15
CA TYR A 17 -2.60 22.99 -24.85
C TYR A 17 -1.13 23.41 -24.99
N TYR A 18 -0.33 22.74 -25.81
CA TYR A 18 1.13 22.96 -25.79
C TYR A 18 1.56 24.38 -26.21
N LYS A 19 0.76 25.06 -27.05
CA LYS A 19 1.05 26.43 -27.52
C LYS A 19 0.94 27.47 -26.41
N GLU A 20 0.17 27.19 -25.37
CA GLU A 20 -0.02 28.10 -24.24
C GLU A 20 1.17 28.08 -23.26
N PHE A 21 2.03 27.05 -23.34
CA PHE A 21 3.22 26.88 -22.49
C PHE A 21 4.46 27.54 -23.11
N THR A 22 4.42 28.86 -23.28
CA THR A 22 5.61 29.67 -23.64
C THR A 22 6.29 30.23 -22.39
N ASP A 23 7.60 30.49 -22.46
CA ASP A 23 8.37 31.08 -21.34
C ASP A 23 7.75 32.38 -20.82
N GLU A 24 7.18 33.18 -21.73
CA GLU A 24 6.50 34.43 -21.39
C GLU A 24 5.20 34.19 -20.61
N ASN A 25 4.35 33.25 -21.06
CA ASN A 25 3.11 32.90 -20.39
C ASN A 25 3.35 32.24 -19.02
N VAL A 26 4.39 31.41 -18.91
CA VAL A 26 4.84 30.82 -17.65
C VAL A 26 5.25 31.91 -16.67
N ARG A 27 6.10 32.86 -17.10
CA ARG A 27 6.53 33.99 -16.26
C ARG A 27 5.37 34.88 -15.83
N LYS A 28 4.37 35.06 -16.70
CA LYS A 28 3.16 35.87 -16.42
C LYS A 28 2.07 35.08 -15.67
N GLY A 29 2.24 33.79 -15.43
CA GLY A 29 1.25 32.94 -14.78
C GLY A 29 -0.05 32.76 -15.58
N LEU A 30 -0.01 32.94 -16.90
CA LEU A 30 -1.16 32.84 -17.81
C LEU A 30 -1.42 31.40 -18.31
N VAL A 31 -0.59 30.46 -17.88
CA VAL A 31 -0.71 29.04 -18.27
C VAL A 31 -2.02 28.47 -17.73
N PRO A 32 -2.81 27.77 -18.57
CA PRO A 32 -4.05 27.15 -18.12
C PRO A 32 -3.78 26.13 -17.01
N LYS A 33 -4.58 26.21 -15.94
CA LYS A 33 -4.57 25.20 -14.88
C LYS A 33 -5.10 23.86 -15.43
N PRO A 34 -4.70 22.72 -14.84
CA PRO A 34 -5.29 21.44 -15.23
C PRO A 34 -6.81 21.47 -15.06
N PRO A 35 -7.56 20.75 -15.91
CA PRO A 35 -9.00 20.65 -15.77
C PRO A 35 -9.37 20.10 -14.38
N PRO A 36 -10.49 20.54 -13.79
CA PRO A 36 -10.93 20.02 -12.51
C PRO A 36 -11.17 18.51 -12.59
N PRO A 37 -10.94 17.75 -11.50
CA PRO A 37 -11.27 16.33 -11.47
C PRO A 37 -12.73 16.09 -11.82
N ILE A 38 -12.97 15.11 -12.68
CA ILE A 38 -14.33 14.65 -13.00
C ILE A 38 -14.91 14.01 -11.73
N LYS A 39 -16.09 14.46 -11.30
CA LYS A 39 -16.77 13.93 -10.11
C LYS A 39 -17.84 12.88 -10.43
N ASP A 40 -18.25 12.81 -11.69
CA ASP A 40 -19.35 11.96 -12.13
C ASP A 40 -18.82 10.62 -12.66
N SER A 41 -18.88 10.44 -13.99
CA SER A 41 -18.39 9.25 -14.67
C SER A 41 -17.34 9.58 -15.73
N TYR A 42 -16.42 8.65 -15.95
CA TYR A 42 -15.39 8.75 -16.98
C TYR A 42 -15.30 7.46 -17.78
N MET A 43 -14.85 7.57 -19.03
CA MET A 43 -14.60 6.42 -19.89
C MET A 43 -13.14 6.01 -19.80
N MET A 44 -12.88 4.75 -19.47
CA MET A 44 -11.55 4.17 -19.42
C MET A 44 -11.55 2.83 -20.15
N PHE A 45 -10.74 2.74 -21.21
CA PHE A 45 -10.65 1.57 -22.09
C PHE A 45 -12.02 1.08 -22.61
N GLY A 46 -12.91 2.02 -22.97
CA GLY A 46 -14.24 1.69 -23.49
C GLY A 46 -15.27 1.30 -22.42
N ASN A 47 -14.91 1.33 -21.13
CA ASN A 47 -15.84 1.11 -20.02
C ASN A 47 -16.15 2.42 -19.31
N GLN A 48 -17.43 2.63 -18.97
CA GLN A 48 -17.87 3.77 -18.15
C GLN A 48 -17.66 3.45 -16.67
N PHE A 49 -16.92 4.29 -15.95
CA PHE A 49 -16.66 4.22 -14.52
C PHE A 49 -17.33 5.38 -13.80
N GLN A 50 -17.97 5.14 -12.65
CA GLN A 50 -18.37 6.20 -11.72
C GLN A 50 -17.24 6.48 -10.73
N CYS A 51 -17.07 7.72 -10.30
CA CYS A 51 -16.05 8.08 -9.32
C CYS A 51 -16.34 7.53 -7.91
N ASP A 52 -17.62 7.30 -7.57
CA ASP A 52 -18.05 6.78 -6.26
C ASP A 52 -18.17 5.25 -6.21
N ASP A 53 -18.00 4.56 -7.35
CA ASP A 53 -18.11 3.10 -7.39
C ASP A 53 -16.97 2.45 -6.61
N ILE A 54 -17.31 1.38 -5.88
CA ILE A 54 -16.31 0.46 -5.34
C ILE A 54 -15.42 0.01 -6.51
N ILE A 55 -14.09 0.09 -6.32
CA ILE A 55 -13.07 -0.23 -7.35
C ILE A 55 -13.37 -1.56 -8.05
N ILE A 56 -14.00 -2.49 -7.34
CA ILE A 56 -14.40 -3.79 -7.83
C ILE A 56 -15.92 -3.81 -7.92
N ARG A 57 -16.44 -3.82 -9.15
CA ARG A 57 -17.88 -3.90 -9.39
C ARG A 57 -18.44 -5.25 -8.95
N PRO A 58 -19.62 -5.27 -8.30
CA PRO A 58 -20.29 -6.53 -7.96
C PRO A 58 -20.65 -7.30 -9.23
N LEU A 59 -20.60 -8.64 -9.18
CA LEU A 59 -21.01 -9.52 -10.28
C LEU A 59 -22.44 -9.25 -10.75
N GLU A 60 -23.32 -8.90 -9.81
CA GLU A 60 -24.74 -8.63 -10.06
C GLU A 60 -24.93 -7.41 -10.97
N SER A 61 -24.05 -6.41 -10.86
CA SER A 61 -24.06 -5.23 -11.74
C SER A 61 -23.68 -5.56 -13.19
N GLN A 62 -23.07 -6.71 -13.41
CA GLN A 62 -22.68 -7.24 -14.73
C GLN A 62 -23.68 -8.29 -15.24
N GLY A 63 -24.80 -8.49 -14.53
CA GLY A 63 -25.81 -9.49 -14.86
C GLY A 63 -25.38 -10.93 -14.54
N ILE A 64 -24.37 -11.12 -13.69
CA ILE A 64 -23.85 -12.43 -13.31
C ILE A 64 -24.35 -12.77 -11.90
N GLU A 65 -25.09 -13.87 -11.76
CA GLU A 65 -25.57 -14.35 -10.46
C GLU A 65 -24.40 -14.88 -9.61
N ARG A 66 -24.39 -14.50 -8.33
CA ARG A 66 -23.34 -14.90 -7.41
C ARG A 66 -23.46 -16.38 -7.03
N LEU A 67 -22.37 -17.14 -7.17
CA LEU A 67 -22.30 -18.56 -6.80
C LEU A 67 -22.02 -18.84 -5.32
N HIS A 68 -21.75 -17.81 -4.51
CA HIS A 68 -21.38 -17.92 -3.10
C HIS A 68 -22.28 -17.03 -2.21
N PRO A 69 -22.50 -17.38 -0.92
CA PRO A 69 -23.31 -16.57 -0.01
C PRO A 69 -22.65 -15.22 0.28
N GLN A 70 -23.40 -14.23 0.76
CA GLN A 70 -22.86 -12.87 0.99
C GLN A 70 -21.85 -12.77 2.13
N GLN A 71 -21.90 -13.71 3.09
CA GLN A 71 -20.88 -13.89 4.12
C GLN A 71 -20.17 -15.22 3.89
N PHE A 72 -18.86 -15.17 3.68
CA PHE A 72 -18.07 -16.34 3.36
C PHE A 72 -16.60 -16.14 3.71
N ASP A 73 -15.88 -17.26 3.78
CA ASP A 73 -14.43 -17.28 3.89
C ASP A 73 -13.83 -17.34 2.49
N HIS A 74 -13.15 -16.26 2.07
CA HIS A 74 -12.53 -16.12 0.75
C HIS A 74 -11.63 -17.32 0.41
N LYS A 75 -10.88 -17.85 1.38
CA LYS A 75 -9.98 -18.98 1.17
C LYS A 75 -10.74 -20.27 0.89
N LYS A 76 -11.85 -20.51 1.59
CA LYS A 76 -12.69 -21.70 1.38
C LYS A 76 -13.41 -21.62 0.05
N GLU A 77 -14.00 -20.48 -0.30
CA GLU A 77 -14.69 -20.32 -1.57
C GLU A 77 -13.74 -20.40 -2.76
N LEU A 78 -12.53 -19.82 -2.67
CA LEU A 78 -11.53 -19.93 -3.74
C LEU A 78 -11.10 -21.39 -3.96
N ARG A 79 -10.97 -22.18 -2.87
CA ARG A 79 -10.67 -23.61 -2.95
C ARG A 79 -11.81 -24.40 -3.60
N LYS A 80 -13.07 -24.11 -3.24
CA LYS A 80 -14.25 -24.74 -3.85
C LYS A 80 -14.31 -24.45 -5.34
N LEU A 81 -14.14 -23.19 -5.76
CA LEU A 81 -14.10 -22.81 -7.17
C LEU A 81 -12.96 -23.51 -7.92
N ASN A 82 -11.77 -23.60 -7.33
CA ASN A 82 -10.64 -24.31 -7.94
C ASN A 82 -10.94 -25.80 -8.16
N MET A 83 -11.52 -26.47 -7.16
CA MET A 83 -11.96 -27.87 -7.32
C MET A 83 -13.09 -28.00 -8.36
N SER A 84 -14.03 -27.06 -8.40
CA SER A 84 -15.12 -27.05 -9.37
C SER A 84 -14.61 -26.89 -10.81
N ILE A 85 -13.61 -26.02 -11.03
CA ILE A 85 -12.94 -25.85 -12.33
C ILE A 85 -12.24 -27.14 -12.74
N LEU A 86 -11.52 -27.79 -11.82
CA LEU A 86 -10.83 -29.05 -12.11
C LEU A 86 -11.82 -30.15 -12.53
N ILE A 87 -12.92 -30.31 -11.80
CA ILE A 87 -13.95 -31.30 -12.13
C ILE A 87 -14.58 -30.97 -13.48
N ASN A 88 -14.92 -29.71 -13.75
CA ASN A 88 -15.46 -29.29 -15.05
C ASN A 88 -14.49 -29.58 -16.21
N PHE A 89 -13.19 -29.40 -15.99
CA PHE A 89 -12.17 -29.73 -16.98
C PHE A 89 -12.11 -31.24 -17.26
N LEU A 90 -12.19 -32.07 -16.22
CA LEU A 90 -12.24 -33.53 -16.39
C LEU A 90 -13.51 -33.98 -17.13
N ASP A 91 -14.68 -33.39 -16.81
CA ASP A 91 -15.93 -33.63 -17.55
C ASP A 91 -15.79 -33.25 -19.03
N LEU A 92 -15.16 -32.09 -19.31
CA LEU A 92 -14.91 -31.66 -20.68
C LEU A 92 -14.02 -32.67 -21.43
N LEU A 93 -12.96 -33.18 -20.78
CA LEU A 93 -12.10 -34.20 -21.39
C LEU A 93 -12.89 -35.47 -21.72
N ASP A 94 -13.75 -35.95 -20.83
CA ASP A 94 -14.59 -37.13 -21.08
C ASP A 94 -15.55 -36.89 -22.27
N ILE A 95 -16.14 -35.70 -22.37
CA ILE A 95 -16.97 -35.31 -23.51
C ILE A 95 -16.17 -35.29 -24.81
N LEU A 96 -14.95 -34.74 -24.81
CA LEU A 96 -14.10 -34.69 -25.99
C LEU A 96 -13.68 -36.09 -26.47
N ILE A 97 -13.46 -37.03 -25.55
CA ILE A 97 -13.14 -38.43 -25.88
C ILE A 97 -14.36 -39.14 -26.47
N ARG A 98 -15.55 -38.95 -25.88
CA ARG A 98 -16.76 -39.69 -26.28
C ARG A 98 -17.49 -39.09 -27.47
N SER A 99 -17.63 -37.76 -27.51
CA SER A 99 -18.42 -37.05 -28.52
C SER A 99 -17.94 -35.60 -28.66
N PRO A 100 -16.84 -35.36 -29.42
CA PRO A 100 -16.22 -34.04 -29.53
C PRO A 100 -17.09 -32.99 -30.24
N GLY A 101 -18.06 -33.42 -31.05
CA GLY A 101 -19.01 -32.54 -31.75
C GLY A 101 -20.30 -32.25 -30.98
N SER A 102 -20.42 -32.72 -29.74
CA SER A 102 -21.63 -32.50 -28.94
C SER A 102 -21.73 -31.06 -28.44
N ILE A 103 -22.95 -30.52 -28.39
CA ILE A 103 -23.26 -29.20 -27.80
C ILE A 103 -22.84 -29.12 -26.32
N LYS A 104 -22.78 -30.27 -25.63
CA LYS A 104 -22.30 -30.38 -24.24
C LYS A 104 -20.87 -29.86 -24.05
N ARG A 105 -20.06 -29.89 -25.11
CA ARG A 105 -18.71 -29.31 -25.10
C ARG A 105 -18.77 -27.79 -24.88
N GLU A 106 -19.68 -27.12 -25.59
CA GLU A 106 -19.83 -25.66 -25.54
C GLU A 106 -20.47 -25.22 -24.22
N GLU A 107 -21.47 -25.96 -23.73
CA GLU A 107 -22.05 -25.78 -22.40
C GLU A 107 -20.98 -25.83 -21.30
N LYS A 108 -20.13 -26.88 -21.31
CA LYS A 108 -19.03 -27.01 -20.35
C LYS A 108 -17.96 -25.93 -20.47
N LEU A 109 -17.77 -25.37 -21.66
CA LEU A 109 -16.83 -24.27 -21.86
C LEU A 109 -17.36 -22.97 -21.26
N GLU A 110 -18.64 -22.66 -21.44
CA GLU A 110 -19.29 -21.50 -20.81
C GLU A 110 -19.37 -21.67 -19.28
N ASP A 111 -19.65 -22.87 -18.76
CA ASP A 111 -19.59 -23.15 -17.32
C ASP A 111 -18.20 -22.84 -16.73
N MET A 112 -17.13 -23.31 -17.37
CA MET A 112 -15.77 -23.00 -16.92
C MET A 112 -15.44 -21.52 -17.00
N LYS A 113 -15.84 -20.84 -18.07
CA LYS A 113 -15.64 -19.40 -18.21
C LYS A 113 -16.33 -18.64 -17.09
N LEU A 114 -17.56 -19.02 -16.73
CA LEU A 114 -18.28 -18.48 -15.60
C LEU A 114 -17.51 -18.70 -14.29
N LEU A 115 -17.03 -19.92 -14.03
CA LEU A 115 -16.22 -20.23 -12.85
C LEU A 115 -14.94 -19.37 -12.76
N PHE A 116 -14.27 -19.12 -13.88
CA PHE A 116 -13.10 -18.24 -13.92
C PHE A 116 -13.45 -16.77 -13.63
N VAL A 117 -14.57 -16.26 -14.16
CA VAL A 117 -15.05 -14.91 -13.85
C VAL A 117 -15.30 -14.76 -12.34
N HIS A 118 -15.97 -15.73 -11.71
CA HIS A 118 -16.18 -15.75 -10.26
C HIS A 118 -14.87 -15.81 -9.46
N MET A 119 -13.93 -16.66 -9.90
CA MET A 119 -12.62 -16.76 -9.26
C MET A 119 -11.85 -15.44 -9.33
N HIS A 120 -11.84 -14.79 -10.48
CA HIS A 120 -11.22 -13.47 -10.66
C HIS A 120 -11.84 -12.42 -9.76
N HIS A 121 -13.18 -12.37 -9.68
CA HIS A 121 -13.86 -11.44 -8.80
C HIS A 121 -13.47 -11.65 -7.34
N LEU A 122 -13.46 -12.90 -6.87
CA LEU A 122 -13.08 -13.25 -5.49
C LEU A 122 -11.64 -12.82 -5.14
N ILE A 123 -10.71 -12.98 -6.09
CA ILE A 123 -9.32 -12.52 -5.94
C ILE A 123 -9.27 -11.00 -5.90
N ASN A 124 -10.06 -10.34 -6.75
CA ASN A 124 -10.13 -8.89 -6.79
C ASN A 124 -10.66 -8.32 -5.47
N GLU A 125 -11.75 -8.87 -4.92
CA GLU A 125 -12.29 -8.49 -3.60
C GLU A 125 -11.25 -8.57 -2.46
N TYR A 126 -10.25 -9.46 -2.59
CA TYR A 126 -9.17 -9.60 -1.62
C TYR A 126 -8.02 -8.59 -1.78
N ARG A 127 -7.96 -7.83 -2.89
CA ARG A 127 -6.87 -6.86 -3.17
C ARG A 127 -6.76 -5.73 -2.13
N PRO A 128 -7.84 -5.10 -1.65
CA PRO A 128 -7.75 -4.07 -0.63
C PRO A 128 -7.15 -4.59 0.68
N HIS A 129 -7.50 -5.82 1.08
CA HIS A 129 -6.90 -6.48 2.23
C HIS A 129 -5.39 -6.72 2.00
N GLN A 130 -5.02 -7.25 0.83
CA GLN A 130 -3.62 -7.43 0.46
C GLN A 130 -2.82 -6.12 0.53
N ALA A 131 -3.38 -5.02 0.03
CA ALA A 131 -2.74 -3.71 0.05
C ALA A 131 -2.47 -3.22 1.49
N ARG A 132 -3.44 -3.40 2.40
CA ARG A 132 -3.27 -3.05 3.82
C ARG A 132 -2.18 -3.86 4.50
N GLU A 133 -2.13 -5.18 4.28
CA GLU A 133 -1.07 -6.02 4.83
C GLU A 133 0.30 -5.66 4.25
N THR A 134 0.36 -5.35 2.96
CA THR A 134 1.59 -4.87 2.30
C THR A 134 2.09 -3.57 2.94
N LEU A 135 1.19 -2.61 3.20
CA LEU A 135 1.50 -1.36 3.87
C LEU A 135 1.99 -1.59 5.30
N ARG A 136 1.35 -2.49 6.06
CA ARG A 136 1.79 -2.87 7.40
C ARG A 136 3.23 -3.37 7.40
N VAL A 137 3.54 -4.36 6.56
CA VAL A 137 4.89 -4.92 6.45
C VAL A 137 5.91 -3.85 6.04
N MET A 138 5.55 -2.95 5.11
CA MET A 138 6.41 -1.84 4.73
C MET A 138 6.71 -0.91 5.92
N MET A 139 5.71 -0.56 6.72
CA MET A 139 5.90 0.28 7.90
C MET A 139 6.73 -0.41 8.99
N GLU A 140 6.56 -1.72 9.18
CA GLU A 140 7.40 -2.51 10.09
C GLU A 140 8.88 -2.49 9.66
N VAL A 141 9.15 -2.63 8.37
CA VAL A 141 10.51 -2.52 7.82
C VAL A 141 11.09 -1.12 8.06
N GLN A 142 10.31 -0.06 7.83
CA GLN A 142 10.75 1.31 8.09
C GLN A 142 11.05 1.55 9.57
N LYS A 143 10.18 1.06 10.47
CA LYS A 143 10.39 1.13 11.92
C LYS A 143 11.70 0.44 12.31
N ARG A 144 11.91 -0.79 11.84
CA ARG A 144 13.14 -1.55 12.09
C ARG A 144 14.38 -0.80 11.61
N HIS A 145 14.36 -0.26 10.39
CA HIS A 145 15.49 0.52 9.85
C HIS A 145 15.80 1.75 10.70
N ARG A 146 14.78 2.47 11.19
CA ARG A 146 14.97 3.62 12.09
C ARG A 146 15.61 3.23 13.41
N LEU A 147 15.15 2.13 14.03
CA LEU A 147 15.73 1.61 15.27
C LEU A 147 17.19 1.16 15.09
N GLU A 148 17.48 0.39 14.05
CA GLU A 148 18.85 -0.05 13.73
C GLU A 148 19.79 1.15 13.48
N THR A 149 19.28 2.20 12.84
CA THR A 149 20.05 3.43 12.59
C THR A 149 20.32 4.19 13.88
N ALA A 150 19.32 4.34 14.76
CA ALA A 150 19.48 4.96 16.07
C ALA A 150 20.49 4.20 16.95
N GLU A 151 20.41 2.87 16.96
CA GLU A 151 21.38 2.02 17.68
C GLU A 151 22.81 2.19 17.15
N ARG A 152 22.98 2.30 15.82
CA ARG A 152 24.29 2.57 15.21
C ARG A 152 24.84 3.94 15.62
N PHE A 153 24.00 4.97 15.64
CA PHE A 153 24.40 6.30 16.11
C PHE A 153 24.81 6.28 17.58
N GLN A 154 24.05 5.61 18.43
CA GLN A 154 24.36 5.47 19.85
C GLN A 154 25.73 4.80 20.06
N LYS A 155 25.99 3.68 19.37
CA LYS A 155 27.30 2.99 19.41
C LYS A 155 28.44 3.87 18.91
N HIS A 156 28.19 4.77 17.96
CA HIS A 156 29.20 5.71 17.47
C HIS A 156 29.48 6.82 18.49
N LEU A 157 28.45 7.35 19.15
CA LEU A 157 28.61 8.35 20.22
C LEU A 157 29.39 7.80 21.40
N GLU A 158 29.07 6.58 21.85
CA GLU A 158 29.80 5.88 22.91
C GLU A 158 31.28 5.74 22.56
N ARG A 159 31.59 5.29 21.34
CA ARG A 159 32.98 5.17 20.85
C ARG A 159 33.72 6.51 20.86
N VAL A 160 33.06 7.59 20.43
CA VAL A 160 33.66 8.94 20.43
C VAL A 160 33.89 9.44 21.85
N ALA A 161 32.92 9.22 22.76
CA ALA A 161 33.06 9.58 24.17
C ALA A 161 34.23 8.84 24.83
N GLU A 162 34.37 7.54 24.59
CA GLU A 162 35.51 6.73 25.05
C GLU A 162 36.84 7.26 24.48
N MET A 163 36.90 7.59 23.19
CA MET A 163 38.09 8.19 22.57
C MET A 163 38.48 9.51 23.23
N ILE A 164 37.51 10.40 23.49
CA ILE A 164 37.75 11.69 24.15
C ILE A 164 38.24 11.47 25.58
N GLN A 165 37.62 10.56 26.35
CA GLN A 165 38.08 10.23 27.70
C GLN A 165 39.50 9.68 27.71
N ASN A 166 39.85 8.80 26.77
CA ASN A 166 41.20 8.25 26.64
C ASN A 166 42.24 9.33 26.26
N CYS A 167 41.86 10.31 25.43
CA CYS A 167 42.72 11.46 25.12
C CYS A 167 42.91 12.36 26.35
N LEU A 168 41.86 12.61 27.13
CA LEU A 168 41.94 13.41 28.36
C LEU A 168 42.84 12.75 29.41
N THR A 169 42.74 11.44 29.60
CA THR A 169 43.57 10.70 30.57
C THR A 169 45.03 10.53 30.14
N SER A 170 45.33 10.69 28.85
CA SER A 170 46.70 10.61 28.33
C SER A 170 47.43 11.95 28.27
N LEU A 171 46.75 13.06 28.57
CA LEU A 171 47.40 14.36 28.72
C LEU A 171 48.20 14.40 30.03
N PRO A 172 49.46 14.89 30.01
CA PRO A 172 50.24 15.08 31.23
C PRO A 172 49.64 16.21 32.09
N ASP A 173 49.59 16.02 33.41
CA ASP A 173 49.06 16.98 34.40
C ASP A 173 49.81 18.33 34.43
N ASP A 174 51.03 18.39 33.90
CA ASP A 174 51.91 19.57 33.96
C ASP A 174 51.89 20.43 32.68
N LEU A 175 50.71 20.91 32.28
CA LEU A 175 50.63 22.07 31.39
C LEU A 175 50.59 23.36 32.23
N PRO A 176 51.53 24.30 32.06
CA PRO A 176 51.40 25.62 32.66
C PRO A 176 50.15 26.29 32.08
N LEU A 177 49.12 26.44 32.91
CA LEU A 177 47.96 27.26 32.58
C LEU A 177 48.42 28.72 32.41
N PRO A 178 48.17 29.38 31.25
CA PRO A 178 48.14 30.83 31.25
C PRO A 178 46.86 31.26 31.98
N ASP A 179 47.02 32.07 33.02
CA ASP A 179 45.95 32.68 33.80
C ASP A 179 44.87 33.29 32.89
N GLY A 180 43.72 32.63 32.81
CA GLY A 180 42.59 33.07 31.99
C GLY A 180 41.39 32.14 32.16
N ASP A 181 40.48 32.55 33.03
CA ASP A 181 39.18 31.93 33.32
C ASP A 181 38.43 31.48 32.04
N VAL A 182 38.38 30.17 31.80
CA VAL A 182 37.43 29.56 30.86
C VAL A 182 36.68 28.45 31.59
N THR A 183 35.64 28.86 32.31
CA THR A 183 34.63 27.97 32.87
C THR A 183 33.84 27.32 31.73
N ILE A 184 34.18 26.07 31.35
CA ILE A 184 33.34 25.25 30.47
C ILE A 184 32.19 24.69 31.32
N LYS A 185 30.98 25.23 31.13
CA LYS A 185 29.76 24.68 31.72
C LYS A 185 29.44 23.35 31.04
N THR A 186 29.73 22.25 31.73
CA THR A 186 29.20 20.92 31.38
C THR A 186 27.73 20.88 31.78
N GLU A 187 26.83 21.25 30.88
CA GLU A 187 25.41 20.92 31.06
C GLU A 187 25.25 19.41 30.90
N ARG A 188 24.87 18.73 31.99
CA ARG A 188 24.37 17.36 31.95
C ARG A 188 23.07 17.37 31.16
N VAL A 189 23.06 16.68 30.03
CA VAL A 189 21.82 16.34 29.33
C VAL A 189 21.03 15.42 30.26
N GLU A 190 19.87 15.88 30.71
CA GLU A 190 18.90 15.05 31.43
C GLU A 190 18.39 13.94 30.50
N GLU A 191 18.54 12.69 30.92
CA GLU A 191 17.87 11.56 30.27
C GLU A 191 16.35 11.65 30.48
N PRO A 192 15.52 11.48 29.45
CA PRO A 192 14.09 11.28 29.65
C PRO A 192 13.80 9.79 29.93
N CYS A 193 13.26 9.58 31.14
CA CYS A 193 12.34 8.51 31.57
C CYS A 193 12.70 7.04 31.33
N SER A 194 13.11 6.39 32.43
CA SER A 194 13.08 4.94 32.61
C SER A 194 11.66 4.37 32.61
N ASP A 195 11.48 3.27 31.89
CA ASP A 195 10.34 2.35 31.94
C ASP A 195 9.95 1.95 33.38
N HIS A 196 8.67 2.15 33.72
CA HIS A 196 8.04 1.49 34.86
C HIS A 196 7.84 0.00 34.55
N LYS A 197 8.59 -0.86 35.24
CA LYS A 197 8.21 -2.26 35.48
C LYS A 197 7.43 -2.32 36.79
N ASP A 198 6.17 -2.72 36.73
CA ASP A 198 5.44 -3.26 37.88
C ASP A 198 4.60 -4.46 37.45
N THR A 199 4.75 -5.56 38.20
CA THR A 199 3.86 -6.74 38.25
C THR A 199 3.86 -7.23 39.70
N PRO A 200 2.85 -7.98 40.16
CA PRO A 200 1.41 -7.75 40.10
C PRO A 200 0.79 -7.84 41.52
N THR A 201 -0.40 -7.29 41.76
CA THR A 201 -1.20 -7.68 42.93
C THR A 201 -2.69 -7.67 42.59
N GLU A 202 -3.34 -8.78 42.93
CA GLU A 202 -4.73 -9.14 42.67
C GLU A 202 -5.72 -8.24 43.43
N ALA A 203 -6.78 -7.81 42.75
CA ALA A 203 -8.14 -7.73 43.30
C ALA A 203 -9.16 -7.52 42.17
N ALA A 204 -10.11 -8.45 42.08
CA ALA A 204 -11.17 -8.49 41.10
C ALA A 204 -12.21 -7.38 41.27
N THR A 205 -12.59 -6.70 40.18
CA THR A 205 -13.96 -6.24 39.94
C THR A 205 -14.22 -6.23 38.43
N SER A 206 -15.33 -6.83 38.02
CA SER A 206 -15.64 -7.13 36.63
C SER A 206 -16.15 -5.88 35.90
N THR A 207 -15.53 -5.52 34.79
CA THR A 207 -16.17 -4.67 33.78
C THR A 207 -15.78 -5.21 32.41
N LYS A 208 -16.77 -5.65 31.64
CA LYS A 208 -16.62 -6.33 30.35
C LYS A 208 -15.88 -5.41 29.38
N HIS A 209 -14.63 -5.74 29.06
CA HIS A 209 -13.86 -5.07 28.02
C HIS A 209 -14.34 -5.61 26.67
N THR A 210 -15.23 -4.88 25.99
CA THR A 210 -15.53 -5.11 24.59
C THR A 210 -14.23 -4.95 23.79
N PRO A 211 -13.94 -5.82 22.81
CA PRO A 211 -12.78 -5.63 21.95
C PRO A 211 -13.09 -4.42 21.07
N ILE A 212 -12.53 -3.27 21.42
CA ILE A 212 -12.54 -2.10 20.55
C ILE A 212 -11.73 -2.50 19.33
N ASP A 213 -12.43 -2.57 18.19
CA ASP A 213 -11.85 -2.83 16.90
C ASP A 213 -10.79 -1.75 16.62
N LYS A 214 -9.53 -2.18 16.59
CA LYS A 214 -8.38 -1.28 16.39
C LYS A 214 -8.47 -0.60 15.03
N ASP A 215 -9.19 -1.19 14.09
CA ASP A 215 -9.43 -0.61 12.76
C ASP A 215 -10.42 0.57 12.85
N ALA A 216 -11.44 0.48 13.70
CA ALA A 216 -12.38 1.58 13.93
C ALA A 216 -11.72 2.79 14.61
N ALA A 217 -10.80 2.54 15.56
CA ALA A 217 -10.04 3.60 16.22
C ALA A 217 -9.09 4.32 15.24
N MET A 218 -8.51 3.61 14.29
CA MET A 218 -7.64 4.19 13.26
C MET A 218 -8.42 5.04 12.25
N CYS A 219 -9.66 4.67 11.90
CA CYS A 219 -10.51 5.48 11.02
C CYS A 219 -10.84 6.84 11.65
N VAL A 220 -11.16 6.88 12.94
CA VAL A 220 -11.47 8.13 13.66
C VAL A 220 -10.27 9.09 13.67
N ILE A 221 -9.06 8.57 13.84
CA ILE A 221 -7.84 9.40 13.85
C ILE A 221 -7.57 10.01 12.47
N ILE A 222 -7.85 9.28 11.39
CA ILE A 222 -7.67 9.79 10.02
C ILE A 222 -8.73 10.85 9.70
N ASP A 223 -9.97 10.64 10.15
CA ASP A 223 -11.06 11.58 9.96
C ASP A 223 -10.83 12.89 10.74
N GLU A 224 -10.15 12.87 11.89
CA GLU A 224 -9.77 14.06 12.65
C GLU A 224 -8.58 14.85 12.04
N MET A 225 -7.83 14.25 11.12
CA MET A 225 -6.69 14.89 10.45
C MET A 225 -7.05 15.60 9.14
N THR A 226 -8.32 15.59 8.73
CA THR A 226 -8.81 16.18 7.46
C THR A 226 -9.73 17.36 7.71
#